data_AF-A0A7J5E6R3-F1
#
_entry.id   AF-A0A7J5E6R3-F1
#
_cell.length_a   1.000
_cell.length_b   1.000
_cell.length_c   1.000
_cell.angle_alpha   90.00
_cell.angle_beta   90.00
_cell.angle_gamma   90.00
#
_symmetry.space_group_name_H-M   'P 1'
#
loop_
_entity.id
_entity.type
_entity.pdbx_description
1 polymer ?
#
loop_
_entity_poly.entity_id
_entity_poly.type
_entity_poly.pdbx_seq_one_letter_code
_entity_poly.pdbx_strand_id
1 'polypeptide(L)'
;MNETDYTRVSYDLTLSAAKTLSNLNPEMIFCYVSGQGTDSSESGKLMWARVKGKTENDLTKLPFKSVYLFRPGFIKPAANQKRAFNTSKVIGTIYPLLKILLPKYVCTMDELGLAMINASMSGYERKVLENKDIAKLAQLK
;
A
#
# COMPACT_ATOMS: atom_id res chain seq x y z
N MET A 1 14.44 -13.99 -2.39
CA MET A 1 14.71 -13.45 -1.05
C MET A 1 14.08 -14.38 -0.04
N ASN A 2 14.80 -14.76 1.03
CA ASN A 2 14.25 -15.58 2.11
C ASN A 2 13.37 -14.73 3.07
N GLU A 3 12.71 -15.36 4.04
CA GLU A 3 11.83 -14.69 5.01
C GLU A 3 12.59 -13.68 5.88
N THR A 4 13.78 -14.02 6.36
CA THR A 4 14.59 -13.16 7.22
C THR A 4 14.96 -11.85 6.51
N ASP A 5 15.49 -11.93 5.29
CA ASP A 5 15.86 -10.77 4.50
C ASP A 5 14.65 -9.91 4.14
N TYR A 6 13.51 -10.55 3.85
CA TYR A 6 12.27 -9.85 3.56
C TYR A 6 11.72 -9.12 4.78
N THR A 7 11.77 -9.75 5.96
CA THR A 7 11.40 -9.15 7.25
C THR A 7 12.28 -7.96 7.57
N ARG A 8 13.60 -8.07 7.39
CA ARG A 8 14.53 -6.95 7.63
C ARG A 8 14.17 -5.72 6.82
N VAL A 9 13.84 -5.90 5.54
CA VAL A 9 13.53 -4.78 4.63
C VAL A 9 12.09 -4.28 4.78
N SER A 10 11.13 -5.18 5.00
CA SER A 10 9.70 -4.82 4.98
C SER A 10 9.16 -4.45 6.35
N TYR A 11 9.61 -5.13 7.40
CA TYR A 11 9.14 -4.96 8.77
C TYR A 11 10.13 -4.15 9.61
N ASP A 12 11.38 -4.60 9.78
CA ASP A 12 12.32 -3.97 10.73
C ASP A 12 12.65 -2.53 10.33
N LEU A 13 13.01 -2.31 9.07
CA LEU A 13 13.27 -0.97 8.52
C LEU A 13 12.05 -0.06 8.68
N THR A 14 10.87 -0.53 8.31
CA THR A 14 9.62 0.23 8.37
C THR A 14 9.29 0.62 9.82
N LEU A 15 9.30 -0.33 10.75
CA LEU A 15 8.95 -0.08 12.15
C LEU A 15 9.99 0.78 12.85
N SER A 16 11.27 0.66 12.51
CA SER A 16 12.32 1.54 13.04
C SER A 16 12.07 3.00 12.67
N ALA A 17 11.78 3.27 11.39
CA ALA A 17 11.44 4.61 10.92
C ALA A 17 10.12 5.10 11.55
N ALA A 18 9.07 4.27 11.52
CA ALA A 18 7.75 4.64 12.01
C ALA A 18 7.75 4.98 13.51
N LYS A 19 8.42 4.18 14.35
CA LYS A 19 8.54 4.46 15.80
C LYS A 19 9.24 5.79 16.07
N THR A 20 10.31 6.07 15.31
CA THR A 20 11.04 7.34 15.45
C THR A 20 10.13 8.52 15.08
N LEU A 21 9.43 8.42 13.94
CA LEU A 21 8.56 9.48 13.45
C LEU A 21 7.33 9.70 14.33
N SER A 22 6.70 8.64 14.85
CA SER A 22 5.54 8.75 15.74
C SER A 22 5.87 9.45 17.05
N ASN A 23 7.10 9.27 17.55
CA ASN A 23 7.56 9.95 18.77
C ASN A 23 7.87 11.44 18.51
N LEU A 24 8.35 11.77 17.31
CA LEU A 24 8.69 13.16 16.95
C LEU A 24 7.46 14.00 16.56
N ASN A 25 6.44 13.36 15.96
CA ASN A 25 5.22 14.05 15.54
C ASN A 25 4.01 13.11 15.65
N PRO A 26 3.34 13.09 16.82
CA PRO A 26 2.10 12.32 17.00
C PRO A 26 0.97 12.75 16.06
N GLU A 27 0.96 14.01 15.58
CA GLU A 27 -0.04 14.50 14.63
C GLU A 27 0.20 14.03 13.18
N MET A 28 1.28 13.28 12.92
CA MET A 28 1.61 12.76 11.60
C MET A 28 0.61 11.69 11.14
N ILE A 29 0.26 11.74 9.86
CA ILE A 29 -0.42 10.65 9.16
C ILE A 29 0.64 9.80 8.46
N PHE A 30 0.65 8.49 8.75
CA PHE A 30 1.60 7.54 8.17
C PHE A 30 0.91 6.67 7.11
N CYS A 31 1.36 6.74 5.86
CA CYS A 31 0.88 5.88 4.78
C CYS A 31 1.87 4.73 4.55
N TYR A 32 1.42 3.49 4.70
CA TYR A 32 2.20 2.29 4.42
C TYR A 32 1.68 1.58 3.19
N VAL A 33 2.57 1.31 2.23
CA VAL A 33 2.23 0.57 1.00
C VAL A 33 2.53 -0.92 1.19
N SER A 34 1.47 -1.68 1.44
CA SER A 34 1.53 -3.13 1.58
C SER A 34 1.26 -3.84 0.24
N GLY A 35 0.16 -4.56 0.11
CA GLY A 35 -0.25 -5.27 -1.09
C GLY A 35 -1.56 -6.00 -0.88
N GLN A 36 -2.36 -6.12 -1.94
CA GLN A 36 -3.57 -6.93 -1.90
C GLN A 36 -3.22 -8.38 -1.54
N GLY A 37 -3.98 -8.95 -0.60
CA GLY A 37 -3.71 -10.29 -0.07
C GLY A 37 -2.74 -10.30 1.10
N THR A 38 -2.33 -9.14 1.63
CA THR A 38 -1.69 -9.05 2.95
C THR A 38 -2.56 -9.72 4.01
N ASP A 39 -1.94 -10.55 4.85
CA ASP A 39 -2.61 -11.42 5.80
C ASP A 39 -2.48 -10.87 7.22
N SER A 40 -3.51 -10.15 7.68
CA SER A 40 -3.58 -9.60 9.04
C SER A 40 -3.66 -10.66 10.14
N SER A 41 -3.96 -11.93 9.82
CA SER A 41 -3.95 -13.01 10.82
C SER A 41 -2.53 -13.47 11.16
N GLU A 42 -1.54 -13.13 10.33
CA GLU A 42 -0.15 -13.54 10.47
C GLU A 42 0.04 -15.08 10.49
N SER A 43 -0.90 -15.85 9.96
CA SER A 43 -0.92 -17.31 10.06
C SER A 43 -0.96 -18.05 8.72
N GLY A 44 -1.17 -17.33 7.62
CA GLY A 44 -1.27 -17.87 6.27
C GLY A 44 0.05 -18.42 5.73
N LYS A 45 -0.02 -19.20 4.64
CA LYS A 45 1.15 -19.90 4.09
C LYS A 45 2.15 -18.96 3.39
N LEU A 46 1.71 -17.81 2.89
CA LEU A 46 2.54 -16.90 2.11
C LEU A 46 3.35 -15.97 3.00
N MET A 47 4.68 -16.13 2.98
CA MET A 47 5.62 -15.38 3.83
C MET A 47 5.44 -13.88 3.73
N TRP A 48 5.46 -13.34 2.52
CA TRP A 48 5.39 -11.90 2.31
C TRP A 48 4.08 -11.31 2.87
N ALA A 49 2.98 -12.07 2.79
CA ALA A 49 1.66 -11.65 3.21
C ALA A 49 1.58 -11.56 4.74
N ARG A 50 2.14 -12.55 5.45
CA ARG A 50 2.25 -12.53 6.91
C ARG A 50 3.16 -11.41 7.40
N VAL A 51 4.35 -11.27 6.82
CA VAL A 51 5.32 -10.22 7.23
C VAL A 51 4.73 -8.83 7.04
N LYS A 52 4.08 -8.56 5.89
CA LYS A 52 3.35 -7.30 5.69
C LYS A 52 2.19 -7.17 6.67
N GLY A 53 1.43 -8.23 6.93
CA GLY A 53 0.30 -8.20 7.87
C GLY A 53 0.72 -7.84 9.29
N LYS A 54 1.81 -8.46 9.76
CA LYS A 54 2.46 -8.11 11.01
C LYS A 54 2.91 -6.65 11.04
N THR A 55 3.50 -6.17 9.93
CA THR A 55 3.91 -4.76 9.80
C THR A 55 2.71 -3.82 9.94
N GLU A 56 1.60 -4.10 9.25
CA GLU A 56 0.37 -3.31 9.35
C GLU A 56 -0.20 -3.31 10.77
N ASN A 57 -0.27 -4.49 11.41
CA ASN A 57 -0.79 -4.66 12.76
C ASN A 57 0.05 -3.88 13.78
N ASP A 58 1.36 -3.84 13.63
CA ASP A 58 2.23 -3.13 14.57
C ASP A 58 2.30 -1.63 14.29
N LEU A 59 2.19 -1.20 13.03
CA LEU A 59 2.09 0.23 12.70
C LEU A 59 0.82 0.86 13.30
N THR A 60 -0.32 0.18 13.26
CA THR A 60 -1.59 0.71 13.79
C THR A 60 -1.61 0.89 15.31
N LYS A 61 -0.63 0.31 16.02
CA LYS A 61 -0.44 0.49 17.47
C LYS A 61 0.41 1.71 17.82
N LEU A 62 1.07 2.34 16.85
CA LEU A 62 1.92 3.51 17.08
C LEU A 62 1.07 4.78 17.25
N PRO A 63 1.54 5.77 18.03
CA PRO A 63 0.77 6.98 18.36
C PRO A 63 0.78 8.01 17.22
N PHE A 64 0.51 7.58 15.99
CA PHE A 64 0.22 8.48 14.88
C PHE A 64 -1.23 8.96 14.94
N LYS A 65 -1.49 10.16 14.42
CA LYS A 65 -2.85 10.67 14.20
C LYS A 65 -3.69 9.70 13.40
N SER A 66 -3.08 9.08 12.38
CA SER A 66 -3.68 8.00 11.61
C SER A 66 -2.62 7.22 10.86
N VAL A 67 -2.89 5.92 10.67
CA VAL A 67 -2.13 5.05 9.78
C VAL A 67 -3.05 4.57 8.66
N TYR A 68 -2.63 4.75 7.41
CA TYR A 68 -3.35 4.25 6.23
C TYR A 68 -2.54 3.14 5.55
N LEU A 69 -3.17 1.99 5.36
CA LEU A 69 -2.59 0.75 4.87
C LEU A 69 -3.07 0.52 3.44
N PHE A 70 -2.24 0.87 2.46
CA PHE A 70 -2.55 0.76 1.05
C PHE A 70 -2.24 -0.65 0.56
N ARG A 71 -3.27 -1.39 0.14
CA ARG A 71 -3.20 -2.76 -0.40
C ARG A 71 -3.49 -2.78 -1.91
N PRO A 72 -2.62 -2.18 -2.74
CA PRO A 72 -2.81 -2.24 -4.17
C PRO A 72 -2.68 -3.68 -4.65
N GLY A 73 -3.51 -4.05 -5.62
CA GLY A 73 -3.35 -5.29 -6.38
C GLY A 73 -2.38 -5.05 -7.53
N PHE A 74 -2.83 -5.32 -8.74
CA PHE A 74 -2.07 -4.98 -9.93
C PHE A 74 -2.05 -3.45 -10.15
N ILE A 75 -0.84 -2.88 -10.24
CA ILE A 75 -0.65 -1.45 -10.47
C ILE A 75 -0.26 -1.23 -11.93
N LYS A 76 -1.09 -0.52 -12.71
CA LYS A 76 -0.68 -0.01 -14.02
C LYS A 76 0.40 1.05 -13.82
N PRO A 77 1.62 0.85 -14.36
CA PRO A 77 2.69 1.81 -14.21
C PRO A 77 2.39 3.13 -14.91
N ALA A 78 2.98 4.21 -14.41
CA ALA A 78 2.90 5.52 -15.03
C ALA A 78 3.63 5.54 -16.38
N ALA A 79 3.20 6.41 -17.31
CA ALA A 79 3.69 6.44 -18.69
C ALA A 79 5.23 6.55 -18.81
N ASN A 80 5.88 7.26 -17.87
CA ASN A 80 7.33 7.51 -17.88
C ASN A 80 8.10 6.74 -16.80
N GLN A 81 7.53 5.65 -16.25
CA GLN A 81 8.17 4.89 -15.17
C GLN A 81 9.40 4.11 -15.67
N LYS A 82 10.60 4.58 -15.30
CA LYS A 82 11.90 4.00 -15.72
C LYS A 82 12.17 2.59 -15.20
N ARG A 83 11.64 2.26 -14.02
CA ARG A 83 11.78 0.94 -13.35
C ARG A 83 10.41 0.28 -13.22
N ALA A 84 9.77 0.02 -14.36
CA ALA A 84 8.59 -0.84 -14.41
C ALA A 84 9.04 -2.27 -14.74
N PHE A 85 8.32 -3.28 -14.24
CA PHE A 85 8.56 -4.68 -14.65
C PHE A 85 8.45 -4.80 -16.17
N ASN A 86 9.26 -5.65 -16.82
CA ASN A 86 9.25 -5.79 -18.29
C ASN A 86 7.87 -6.19 -18.86
N THR A 87 7.02 -6.84 -18.06
CA THR A 87 5.62 -7.18 -18.42
C THR A 87 4.66 -5.98 -18.40
N SER A 88 5.09 -4.82 -17.92
CA SER A 88 4.27 -3.61 -17.80
C SER A 88 3.67 -3.09 -19.10
N LYS A 89 4.38 -3.20 -20.23
CA LYS A 89 3.88 -2.75 -21.54
C LYS A 89 2.65 -3.55 -21.99
N VAL A 90 2.71 -4.88 -21.86
CA VAL A 90 1.58 -5.77 -22.21
C VAL A 90 0.38 -5.48 -21.32
N ILE A 91 0.63 -5.29 -20.02
CA ILE A 91 -0.45 -5.08 -19.07
C ILE A 91 -1.08 -3.69 -19.21
N GLY A 92 -0.29 -2.67 -19.58
CA GLY A 92 -0.80 -1.34 -19.91
C GLY A 92 -1.84 -1.35 -21.03
N THR A 93 -1.64 -2.20 -22.04
CA THR A 93 -2.55 -2.35 -23.19
C THR A 93 -3.88 -2.99 -22.81
N ILE A 94 -3.86 -4.04 -21.97
CA ILE A 94 -5.09 -4.76 -21.55
C ILE A 94 -5.77 -4.11 -20.34
N TYR A 95 -5.18 -3.08 -19.74
CA TYR A 95 -5.70 -2.44 -18.53
C TYR A 95 -7.16 -1.95 -18.65
N PRO A 96 -7.62 -1.33 -19.75
CA PRO A 96 -9.02 -0.92 -19.86
C PRO A 96 -9.99 -2.08 -19.65
N LEU A 97 -9.66 -3.26 -20.20
CA LEU A 97 -10.44 -4.48 -20.02
C LEU A 97 -10.36 -4.99 -18.58
N LEU A 98 -9.15 -5.03 -18.00
CA LEU A 98 -8.95 -5.43 -16.60
C LEU A 98 -9.68 -4.51 -15.61
N LYS A 99 -9.74 -3.20 -15.89
CA LYS A 99 -10.45 -2.23 -15.05
C LYS A 99 -11.97 -2.48 -15.06
N ILE A 100 -12.52 -2.92 -16.19
CA ILE A 100 -13.95 -3.25 -16.30
C ILE A 100 -14.25 -4.60 -15.63
N LEU A 101 -13.46 -5.64 -15.93
CA LEU A 101 -13.73 -7.00 -15.48
C LEU A 101 -13.31 -7.25 -14.02
N LEU A 102 -12.22 -6.64 -13.58
CA LEU A 102 -11.56 -6.90 -12.31
C LEU A 102 -11.22 -5.61 -11.53
N PRO A 103 -12.15 -4.64 -11.37
CA PRO A 103 -11.89 -3.35 -10.70
C PRO A 103 -11.44 -3.49 -9.24
N LYS A 104 -11.68 -4.65 -8.60
CA LYS A 104 -11.25 -4.94 -7.23
C LYS A 104 -9.76 -5.29 -7.13
N TYR A 105 -9.11 -5.61 -8.24
CA TYR A 105 -7.76 -6.15 -8.28
C TYR A 105 -6.75 -5.21 -8.93
N VAL A 106 -7.19 -4.07 -9.47
CA VAL A 106 -6.33 -3.19 -10.26
C VAL A 106 -6.47 -1.72 -9.85
N CYS A 107 -5.35 -1.00 -9.86
CA CYS A 107 -5.29 0.47 -9.79
C CYS A 107 -4.19 1.00 -10.72
N THR A 108 -4.10 2.31 -10.90
CA THR A 108 -2.94 2.95 -11.56
C THR A 108 -1.95 3.50 -10.55
N MET A 109 -0.70 3.70 -10.99
CA MET A 109 0.32 4.38 -10.19
C MET A 109 -0.13 5.80 -9.80
N ASP A 110 -0.82 6.51 -10.72
CA ASP A 110 -1.35 7.85 -10.48
C ASP A 110 -2.47 7.83 -9.43
N GLU A 111 -3.39 6.85 -9.51
CA GLU A 111 -4.44 6.64 -8.51
C GLU A 111 -3.82 6.36 -7.14
N LEU A 112 -2.81 5.50 -7.05
CA LEU A 112 -2.12 5.21 -5.79
C LEU A 112 -1.45 6.45 -5.21
N GLY A 113 -0.70 7.20 -6.01
CA GLY A 113 0.00 8.41 -5.56
C GLY A 113 -0.96 9.51 -5.10
N LEU A 114 -1.99 9.82 -5.90
CA LEU A 114 -3.00 10.81 -5.55
C LEU A 114 -3.77 10.41 -4.29
N ALA A 115 -4.12 9.12 -4.16
CA ALA A 115 -4.80 8.64 -2.96
C ALA A 115 -3.95 8.79 -1.70
N MET A 116 -2.63 8.56 -1.79
CA MET A 116 -1.71 8.80 -0.66
C MET A 116 -1.66 10.28 -0.27
N ILE A 117 -1.56 11.18 -1.24
CA ILE A 117 -1.58 12.63 -0.98
C ILE A 117 -2.90 13.03 -0.28
N ASN A 118 -4.03 12.59 -0.82
CA ASN A 118 -5.35 12.92 -0.28
C ASN A 118 -5.56 12.32 1.12
N ALA A 119 -5.07 11.10 1.37
CA ALA A 119 -5.09 10.50 2.71
C ALA A 119 -4.32 11.34 3.72
N SER A 120 -3.16 11.87 3.33
CA SER A 120 -2.30 12.68 4.20
C SER A 120 -2.84 14.10 4.43
N MET A 121 -3.57 14.69 3.47
CA MET A 121 -4.12 16.04 3.63
C MET A 121 -5.49 16.05 4.32
N SER A 122 -6.39 15.15 3.91
CA SER A 122 -7.82 15.21 4.26
C SER A 122 -8.28 14.01 5.07
N GLY A 123 -7.45 12.98 5.20
CA GLY A 123 -7.82 11.71 5.82
C GLY A 123 -8.79 10.89 4.96
N TYR A 124 -9.19 9.73 5.49
CA TYR A 124 -10.15 8.83 4.88
C TYR A 124 -10.88 8.00 5.95
N GLU A 125 -12.12 7.62 5.67
CA GLU A 125 -12.97 6.85 6.58
C GLU A 125 -12.37 5.47 6.94
N ARG A 126 -11.77 4.79 5.96
CA ARG A 126 -11.15 3.47 6.13
C ARG A 126 -9.65 3.60 6.32
N LYS A 127 -9.08 2.77 7.21
CA LYS A 127 -7.63 2.68 7.42
C LYS A 127 -6.95 1.65 6.53
N VAL A 128 -7.65 0.59 6.12
CA VAL A 128 -7.19 -0.35 5.09
C VAL A 128 -7.82 0.04 3.76
N LEU A 129 -6.99 0.31 2.75
CA LEU A 129 -7.40 0.80 1.44
C LEU A 129 -7.08 -0.24 0.37
N GLU A 130 -8.12 -0.91 -0.13
CA GLU A 130 -8.03 -1.81 -1.28
C GLU A 130 -8.15 -1.01 -2.59
N ASN A 131 -7.97 -1.65 -3.75
CA ASN A 131 -7.96 -0.97 -5.06
C ASN A 131 -9.15 -0.02 -5.30
N LYS A 132 -10.36 -0.38 -4.85
CA LYS A 132 -11.54 0.49 -4.96
C LYS A 132 -11.43 1.75 -4.10
N ASP A 133 -10.88 1.63 -2.90
CA ASP A 133 -10.64 2.76 -1.99
C ASP A 133 -9.58 3.68 -2.55
N ILE A 134 -8.50 3.10 -3.07
CA ILE A 134 -7.42 3.82 -3.74
C ILE A 134 -7.98 4.65 -4.90
N ALA A 135 -8.72 4.01 -5.81
CA ALA A 135 -9.30 4.70 -6.96
C ALA A 135 -10.30 5.79 -6.53
N LYS A 136 -11.10 5.56 -5.48
CA LYS A 136 -12.07 6.55 -4.96
C LYS A 136 -11.35 7.73 -4.30
N LEU A 137 -10.38 7.46 -3.43
CA LEU A 137 -9.64 8.49 -2.69
C LEU A 137 -8.78 9.35 -3.63
N ALA A 138 -8.27 8.78 -4.72
CA ALA A 138 -7.56 9.54 -5.75
C ALA A 138 -8.39 10.65 -6.42
N GLN A 139 -9.72 10.55 -6.37
CA GLN A 139 -10.64 11.53 -6.97
C GLN A 139 -11.10 12.60 -5.97
N LEU A 140 -10.77 12.48 -4.69
CA LEU A 140 -11.05 13.52 -3.71
C LEU A 140 -10.15 14.73 -4.01
N LYS A 141 -10.73 15.92 -4.07
CA LYS A 141 -9.99 17.18 -4.19
C LYS A 141 -9.76 17.76 -2.81
#